data_AF-A0A4U1B5J0-F1
#
_entry.id   AF-A0A4U1B5J0-F1
#
_cell.length_a   1.000
_cell.length_b   1.000
_cell.length_c   1.000
_cell.angle_alpha   90.00
_cell.angle_beta   90.00
_cell.angle_gamma   90.00
#
_symmetry.space_group_name_H-M   'P 1'
#
loop_
_entity.id
_entity.type
_entity.pdbx_description
1 polymer ?
#
loop_
_entity_poly.entity_id
_entity_poly.type
_entity_poly.pdbx_seq_one_letter_code
_entity_poly.pdbx_strand_id
1 'polypeptide(L)'
;MNKLATTLTFTALLALPLTAASKPKNPQQACWGQASKVFAQTGEMGKHSAEQPTPRLGLRNLARALYEAGVIADDSMEALGVFVADELGLSIEACMNF
;
A
#
# COMPACT_ATOMS: atom_id res chain seq x y z
N MET A 1 55.20 18.38 39.93
CA MET A 1 55.50 17.86 38.58
C MET A 1 54.58 16.68 38.34
N ASN A 2 53.66 16.75 37.37
CA ASN A 2 53.14 15.64 36.57
C ASN A 2 52.33 16.23 35.42
N LYS A 3 52.79 15.95 34.20
CA LYS A 3 52.19 16.32 32.92
C LYS A 3 51.06 15.33 32.61
N LEU A 4 49.97 15.77 31.98
CA LEU A 4 49.23 15.00 30.96
C LEU A 4 48.13 15.88 30.33
N ALA A 5 48.48 16.50 29.21
CA ALA A 5 47.54 16.85 28.15
C ALA A 5 47.02 15.57 27.51
N THR A 6 45.78 15.54 27.00
CA THR A 6 45.29 14.73 25.84
C THR A 6 43.77 14.98 25.71
N THR A 7 43.34 15.94 24.90
CA THR A 7 42.80 15.80 23.53
C THR A 7 41.27 15.62 23.50
N LEU A 8 40.59 16.71 23.11
CA LEU A 8 39.18 16.76 22.72
C LEU A 8 39.02 16.05 21.36
N THR A 9 38.20 15.00 21.28
CA THR A 9 37.75 14.42 20.00
C THR A 9 36.26 14.70 19.81
N PHE A 10 35.97 15.64 18.91
CA PHE A 10 34.63 15.98 18.44
C PHE A 10 34.35 15.15 17.18
N THR A 11 33.67 14.01 17.30
CA THR A 11 33.29 13.18 16.15
C THR A 11 31.89 13.57 15.70
N ALA A 12 31.81 14.48 14.73
CA ALA A 12 30.56 14.78 14.04
C ALA A 12 30.24 13.64 13.05
N LEU A 13 29.39 12.70 13.46
CA LEU A 13 28.77 11.74 12.54
C LEU A 13 27.73 12.49 11.69
N LEU A 14 28.05 12.74 10.42
CA LEU A 14 27.05 13.11 9.42
C LEU A 14 26.09 11.92 9.20
N ALA A 15 24.90 11.99 9.80
CA ALA A 15 23.81 11.10 9.48
C ALA A 15 23.23 11.48 8.11
N LEU A 16 23.68 10.78 7.06
CA LEU A 16 23.00 10.79 5.76
C LEU A 16 21.62 10.13 5.93
N PRO A 17 20.51 10.76 5.52
CA PRO A 17 19.22 10.08 5.48
C PRO A 17 19.31 9.03 4.39
N LEU A 18 19.39 7.76 4.79
CA LEU A 18 19.21 6.62 3.92
C LEU A 18 17.77 6.68 3.41
N THR A 19 17.57 7.26 2.23
CA THR A 19 16.29 7.15 1.54
C THR A 19 16.11 5.68 1.21
N ALA A 20 15.33 4.97 2.03
CA ALA A 20 14.93 3.60 1.77
C ALA A 20 14.29 3.56 0.39
N ALA A 21 15.01 2.99 -0.59
CA ALA A 21 14.44 2.71 -1.88
C ALA A 21 13.27 1.74 -1.66
N SER A 22 12.06 2.18 -1.98
CA SER A 22 10.86 1.36 -1.92
C SER A 22 11.11 0.11 -2.75
N LYS A 23 11.20 -1.05 -2.10
CA LYS A 23 11.26 -2.35 -2.78
C LYS A 23 10.10 -2.39 -3.78
N PRO A 24 10.30 -2.84 -5.03
CA PRO A 24 9.20 -2.94 -5.99
C PRO A 24 8.06 -3.73 -5.33
N LYS A 25 6.92 -3.06 -5.11
CA LYS A 25 5.73 -3.67 -4.50
C LYS A 25 5.33 -4.84 -5.38
N ASN A 26 5.22 -6.03 -4.81
CA ASN A 26 4.85 -7.19 -5.58
C ASN A 26 3.35 -7.06 -5.92
N PRO A 27 2.94 -7.04 -7.19
CA PRO A 27 1.53 -6.88 -7.57
C PRO A 27 0.60 -8.00 -7.04
N GLN A 28 1.15 -9.15 -6.65
CA GLN A 28 0.43 -10.21 -5.95
C GLN A 28 0.04 -9.83 -4.50
N GLN A 29 0.70 -8.84 -3.87
CA GLN A 29 0.39 -8.39 -2.51
C GLN A 29 -0.99 -7.72 -2.41
N ALA A 30 -1.56 -7.28 -3.53
CA ALA A 30 -2.82 -6.53 -3.57
C ALA A 30 -4.06 -7.42 -3.78
N CYS A 31 -3.92 -8.75 -3.84
CA CYS A 31 -5.05 -9.71 -3.84
C CYS A 31 -6.15 -9.53 -4.91
N TRP A 32 -5.92 -8.71 -5.94
CA TRP A 32 -6.96 -8.34 -6.91
C TRP A 32 -7.62 -9.53 -7.60
N GLY A 33 -6.86 -10.59 -7.89
CA GLY A 33 -7.41 -11.82 -8.48
C GLY A 33 -8.40 -12.54 -7.57
N GLN A 34 -8.15 -12.57 -6.26
CA GLN A 34 -9.08 -13.17 -5.30
C GLN A 34 -10.32 -12.30 -5.09
N ALA A 35 -10.14 -10.99 -4.93
CA ALA A 35 -11.26 -10.06 -4.83
C ALA A 35 -12.18 -10.17 -6.06
N SER A 36 -11.60 -10.19 -7.26
CA SER A 36 -12.36 -10.34 -8.52
C SER A 36 -13.10 -11.67 -8.59
N LYS A 37 -12.51 -12.76 -8.08
CA LYS A 37 -13.18 -14.07 -8.01
C LYS A 37 -14.41 -14.03 -7.11
N VAL A 38 -14.32 -13.39 -5.94
CA VAL A 38 -15.47 -13.21 -5.04
C VAL A 38 -16.58 -12.42 -5.73
N PHE A 39 -16.26 -11.27 -6.34
CA PHE A 39 -17.25 -10.45 -7.04
C PHE A 39 -17.87 -11.16 -8.27
N ALA A 40 -17.13 -12.06 -8.92
CA ALA A 40 -17.66 -12.89 -9.99
C ALA A 40 -18.65 -13.95 -9.47
N GLN A 41 -18.38 -14.56 -8.31
CA GLN A 41 -19.25 -15.58 -7.71
C GLN A 41 -20.55 -14.99 -7.15
N THR A 42 -20.53 -13.75 -6.67
CA THR A 42 -21.73 -13.06 -6.16
C THR A 42 -22.63 -12.50 -7.26
N GLY A 43 -22.15 -12.47 -8.52
CA GLY A 43 -22.88 -11.87 -9.65
C GLY A 43 -22.90 -10.34 -9.64
N GLU A 44 -22.10 -9.71 -8.77
CA GLU A 44 -22.12 -8.26 -8.55
C GLU A 44 -21.28 -7.48 -9.58
N MET A 45 -20.38 -8.13 -10.32
CA MET A 45 -19.44 -7.43 -11.24
C MET A 45 -20.12 -6.46 -12.22
N GLY A 46 -21.29 -6.80 -12.76
CA GLY A 46 -22.00 -5.95 -13.72
C GLY A 46 -22.63 -4.70 -13.11
N LYS A 47 -22.90 -4.69 -11.80
CA LYS A 47 -23.55 -3.55 -11.13
C LYS A 47 -22.65 -2.32 -11.04
N HIS A 48 -21.35 -2.50 -11.27
CA HIS A 48 -20.33 -1.47 -11.17
C HIS A 48 -19.79 -1.02 -12.53
N SER A 49 -20.45 -1.42 -13.63
CA SER A 49 -20.07 -1.00 -15.00
C SER A 49 -20.15 0.52 -15.18
N ALA A 50 -19.25 1.05 -16.01
CA ALA A 50 -19.27 2.44 -16.46
C ALA A 50 -20.47 2.78 -17.37
N GLU A 51 -21.19 1.77 -17.86
CA GLU A 51 -22.38 1.92 -18.71
C GLU A 51 -23.68 2.16 -17.92
N GLN A 52 -23.60 2.22 -16.59
CA GLN A 52 -24.75 2.54 -15.75
C GLN A 52 -25.15 4.03 -15.90
N PRO A 53 -26.44 4.39 -15.76
CA PRO A 53 -26.90 5.78 -15.88
C PRO A 53 -26.20 6.77 -14.94
N THR A 54 -25.73 6.28 -13.79
CA THR A 54 -24.89 7.01 -12.85
C THR A 54 -23.59 6.23 -12.59
N PRO A 55 -22.55 6.46 -13.41
CA PRO A 55 -21.28 5.77 -13.25
C PRO A 55 -20.68 6.07 -11.87
N ARG A 56 -20.19 5.03 -11.21
CA ARG A 56 -19.52 5.17 -9.91
C ARG A 56 -18.10 5.66 -10.10
N LEU A 57 -17.52 6.10 -9.00
CA LEU A 57 -16.14 6.53 -8.97
C LEU A 57 -15.21 5.35 -9.31
N GLY A 58 -14.38 5.50 -10.33
CA GLY A 58 -13.45 4.45 -10.77
C GLY A 58 -12.38 4.14 -9.71
N LEU A 59 -11.83 2.91 -9.73
CA LEU A 59 -10.93 2.41 -8.68
C LEU A 59 -9.74 3.33 -8.38
N ARG A 60 -9.13 3.94 -9.41
CA ARG A 60 -8.01 4.87 -9.19
C ARG A 60 -8.45 6.14 -8.47
N ASN A 61 -9.63 6.67 -8.79
CA ASN A 61 -10.18 7.81 -8.07
C ASN A 61 -10.57 7.41 -6.64
N LEU A 62 -10.98 6.15 -6.43
CA LEU A 62 -11.39 5.65 -5.12
C LEU A 62 -10.17 5.56 -4.20
N ALA A 63 -9.05 5.04 -4.70
CA ALA A 63 -7.79 5.04 -3.96
C ALA A 63 -7.39 6.45 -3.51
N ARG A 64 -7.48 7.43 -4.42
CA ARG A 64 -7.20 8.84 -4.08
C ARG A 64 -8.15 9.39 -3.03
N ALA A 65 -9.45 9.14 -3.15
CA ALA A 65 -10.42 9.61 -2.16
C ALA A 65 -10.20 8.98 -0.77
N LEU A 66 -9.88 7.68 -0.72
CA LEU A 66 -9.59 6.99 0.55
C LEU A 66 -8.27 7.46 1.18
N TYR A 67 -7.27 7.76 0.37
CA TYR A 67 -6.02 8.36 0.83
C TYR A 67 -6.26 9.77 1.39
N GLU A 68 -6.99 10.63 0.65
CA GLU A 68 -7.36 11.98 1.11
C GLU A 68 -8.17 11.95 2.42
N ALA A 69 -8.97 10.90 2.63
CA ALA A 69 -9.70 10.65 3.87
C ALA A 69 -8.85 10.01 4.99
N GLY A 70 -7.59 9.65 4.73
CA GLY A 70 -6.70 9.01 5.69
C GLY A 70 -7.02 7.55 6.01
N VAL A 71 -7.83 6.88 5.19
CA VAL A 71 -8.23 5.47 5.37
C VAL A 71 -7.13 4.50 4.93
N ILE A 72 -6.44 4.83 3.84
CA ILE A 72 -5.30 4.06 3.33
C ILE A 72 -4.02 4.90 3.34
N ALA A 73 -2.88 4.23 3.44
CA ALA A 73 -1.58 4.88 3.67
C ALA A 73 -1.05 5.69 2.46
N ASP A 74 -1.45 5.33 1.24
CA ASP A 74 -1.12 6.05 0.01
C ASP A 74 -2.24 5.85 -1.03
N ASP A 75 -2.22 6.60 -2.13
CA ASP A 75 -3.23 6.54 -3.20
C ASP A 75 -2.96 5.41 -4.24
N SER A 76 -2.08 4.46 -3.90
CA SER A 76 -1.69 3.39 -4.82
C SER A 76 -2.78 2.33 -4.97
N MET A 77 -2.79 1.66 -6.13
CA MET A 77 -3.72 0.55 -6.37
C MET A 77 -3.39 -0.67 -5.50
N GLU A 78 -2.15 -0.77 -5.04
CA GLU A 78 -1.70 -1.78 -4.11
C GLU A 78 -2.30 -1.55 -2.71
N ALA A 79 -2.24 -0.32 -2.20
CA ALA A 79 -2.84 0.03 -0.91
C ALA A 79 -4.37 -0.16 -0.93
N LEU A 80 -5.01 0.21 -2.04
CA LEU A 80 -6.44 -0.07 -2.23
C LEU A 80 -6.73 -1.57 -2.25
N GLY A 81 -5.90 -2.37 -2.93
CA GLY A 81 -6.10 -3.83 -3.01
C GLY A 81 -5.95 -4.54 -1.66
N VAL A 82 -4.97 -4.12 -0.85
CA VAL A 82 -4.81 -4.61 0.54
C VAL A 82 -6.05 -4.26 1.37
N PHE A 83 -6.51 -3.00 1.31
CA PHE A 83 -7.73 -2.58 2.01
C PHE A 83 -8.95 -3.42 1.61
N VAL A 84 -9.17 -3.63 0.31
CA VAL A 84 -10.28 -4.47 -0.18
C VAL A 84 -10.15 -5.92 0.28
N ALA A 85 -8.93 -6.46 0.32
CA ALA A 85 -8.70 -7.82 0.82
C ALA A 85 -9.07 -7.96 2.29
N ASP A 86 -8.66 -6.99 3.12
CA ASP A 86 -8.98 -6.95 4.54
C ASP A 86 -10.50 -6.86 4.78
N GLU A 87 -11.19 -5.96 4.07
CA GLU A 87 -12.66 -5.79 4.18
C GLU A 87 -13.45 -7.02 3.72
N LEU A 88 -12.91 -7.80 2.78
CA LEU A 88 -13.51 -9.05 2.30
C LEU A 88 -13.08 -10.27 3.11
N GLY A 89 -12.19 -10.11 4.10
CA GLY A 89 -11.64 -11.22 4.89
C GLY A 89 -10.79 -12.20 4.07
N LEU A 90 -10.15 -11.73 2.99
CA LEU A 90 -9.29 -12.53 2.13
C LEU A 90 -7.88 -12.61 2.71
N SER A 91 -7.32 -13.81 2.88
CA SER A 91 -5.94 -13.95 3.36
C SER A 91 -4.93 -13.63 2.26
N ILE A 92 -3.91 -12.84 2.61
CA ILE A 92 -2.81 -12.53 1.69
C ILE A 92 -2.05 -13.81 1.31
N GLU A 93 -1.95 -14.80 2.21
CA GLU A 93 -1.36 -16.11 1.89
C GLU A 93 -2.13 -16.84 0.79
N ALA A 94 -3.46 -16.76 0.77
CA ALA A 94 -4.25 -17.32 -0.32
C ALA A 94 -4.00 -16.59 -1.63
N CYS A 95 -3.67 -15.30 -1.60
CA CYS A 95 -3.37 -14.48 -2.77
C CYS A 95 -2.01 -14.75 -3.42
N MET A 96 -1.03 -15.22 -2.64
CA MET A 96 0.35 -15.44 -3.07
C MET A 96 0.61 -16.87 -3.58
N ASN A 97 -0.35 -17.79 -3.46
CA ASN A 97 -0.19 -19.23 -3.74
C ASN A 97 -0.83 -19.68 -5.08
N PHE A 98 -0.76 -18.85 -6.12
CA PHE A 98 -1.21 -19.20 -7.49
C PHE A 98 -0.03 -19.41 -8.44
#